data_AF-A0A963X973-F1
#
_entry.id   AF-A0A963X973-F1
#
_cell.length_a   1.000
_cell.length_b   1.000
_cell.length_c   1.000
_cell.angle_alpha   90.00
_cell.angle_beta   90.00
_cell.angle_gamma   90.00
#
_symmetry.space_group_name_H-M   'P 1'
#
loop_
_entity.id
_entity.type
_entity.pdbx_description
1 polymer ?
#
loop_
_entity_poly.entity_id
_entity_poly.type
_entity_poly.pdbx_seq_one_letter_code
_entity_poly.pdbx_strand_id
1 'polypeptide(L)'
;EVRDGFENLNLTEERLTELGLPGFAQPIASSCADHGGPGTAMIFQWDAGAKKWNQSSDWISADADVIDPLIAEDSAAFAAENNIAERCN
;
A
#
# COMPACT_ATOMS: atom_id res chain seq x y z
N GLU A 1 -18.37 7.03 7.59
CA GLU A 1 -17.36 7.54 8.54
C GLU A 1 -16.05 6.77 8.47
N VAL A 2 -15.94 5.51 8.94
CA VAL A 2 -14.66 4.77 8.92
C VAL A 2 -14.14 4.52 7.49
N ARG A 3 -14.99 3.95 6.62
CA ARG A 3 -14.66 3.72 5.21
C ARG A 3 -14.21 5.01 4.50
N ASP A 4 -15.03 6.06 4.60
CA ASP A 4 -14.76 7.33 3.90
C ASP A 4 -13.44 7.95 4.39
N GLY A 5 -13.06 7.75 5.65
CA GLY A 5 -11.76 8.17 6.16
C GLY A 5 -10.59 7.42 5.51
N PHE A 6 -10.70 6.09 5.37
CA PHE A 6 -9.67 5.28 4.71
C PHE A 6 -9.62 5.50 3.19
N GLU A 7 -10.76 5.64 2.53
CA GLU A 7 -10.87 5.97 1.09
C GLU A 7 -10.44 7.42 0.78
N ASN A 8 -10.08 8.23 1.79
CA ASN A 8 -9.50 9.57 1.62
C ASN A 8 -8.18 9.74 2.41
N LEU A 9 -7.57 8.63 2.83
CA LEU A 9 -6.31 8.67 3.57
C LEU A 9 -5.22 9.26 2.67
N ASN A 10 -4.55 10.30 3.15
CA ASN A 10 -3.44 10.93 2.46
C ASN A 10 -2.34 11.28 3.49
N LEU A 11 -1.34 10.42 3.58
CA LEU A 11 -0.15 10.59 4.40
C LEU A 11 1.01 10.98 3.50
N THR A 12 1.21 12.28 3.33
CA THR A 12 2.40 12.82 2.65
C THR A 12 3.66 12.61 3.49
N GLU A 13 4.83 12.81 2.91
CA GLU A 13 6.09 12.74 3.64
C GLU A 13 6.15 13.77 4.78
N GLU A 14 5.62 14.97 4.55
CA GLU A 14 5.48 16.01 5.58
C GLU A 14 4.58 15.52 6.71
N ARG A 15 3.44 14.90 6.37
CA ARG A 15 2.51 14.39 7.38
C ARG A 15 3.11 13.25 8.20
N LEU A 16 3.86 12.35 7.58
CA LEU A 16 4.59 11.29 8.27
C LEU A 16 5.64 11.87 9.21
N THR A 17 6.34 12.91 8.77
CA THR A 17 7.34 13.61 9.60
C THR A 17 6.69 14.28 10.82
N GLU A 18 5.57 14.98 10.64
CA GLU A 18 4.79 15.58 11.75
C GLU A 18 4.34 14.55 12.78
N LEU A 19 4.02 13.33 12.32
CA LEU A 19 3.61 12.21 13.17
C LEU A 19 4.79 11.50 13.86
N GLY A 20 6.03 11.94 13.62
CA GLY A 20 7.23 11.31 14.17
C GLY A 20 7.61 10.00 13.48
N LEU A 21 7.18 9.81 12.23
CA LEU A 21 7.40 8.61 11.42
C LEU A 21 8.24 8.87 10.14
N PRO A 22 9.29 9.71 10.16
CA PRO A 22 10.09 9.94 8.95
C PRO A 22 10.76 8.64 8.49
N GLY A 23 10.65 8.34 7.20
CA GLY A 23 11.23 7.14 6.59
C GLY A 23 10.59 5.80 7.00
N PHE A 24 9.51 5.83 7.81
CA PHE A 24 8.80 4.62 8.22
C PHE A 24 8.02 3.96 7.06
N ALA A 25 7.41 4.79 6.21
CA ALA A 25 6.69 4.38 5.02
C ALA A 25 6.96 5.38 3.88
N GLN A 26 6.74 4.95 2.64
CA GLN A 26 6.53 5.88 1.53
C GLN A 26 5.22 6.66 1.74
N PRO A 27 5.02 7.80 1.05
CA PRO A 27 3.73 8.49 1.06
C PRO A 27 2.58 7.52 0.71
N ILE A 28 1.51 7.56 1.49
CA ILE A 28 0.34 6.69 1.30
C ILE A 28 -0.84 7.56 0.90
N ALA A 29 -1.40 7.29 -0.28
CA ALA A 29 -2.68 7.84 -0.69
C ALA A 29 -3.62 6.67 -1.02
N SER A 30 -4.83 6.71 -0.49
CA SER A 30 -5.86 5.72 -0.75
C SER A 30 -7.09 6.39 -1.35
N SER A 31 -7.82 5.65 -2.16
CA SER A 31 -9.05 6.08 -2.81
C SER A 31 -10.06 4.93 -2.87
N CYS A 32 -11.31 5.21 -3.23
CA CYS A 32 -12.29 4.15 -3.51
C CYS A 32 -11.75 3.11 -4.53
N ALA A 33 -11.02 3.57 -5.56
CA ALA A 33 -10.46 2.71 -6.61
C ALA A 33 -9.18 1.99 -6.18
N ASP A 34 -8.47 2.49 -5.17
CA ASP A 34 -7.19 1.95 -4.70
C ASP A 34 -7.14 1.91 -3.18
N HIS A 35 -7.34 0.70 -2.65
CA HIS A 35 -7.18 0.37 -1.23
C HIS A 35 -5.81 -0.24 -0.89
N GLY A 36 -4.90 -0.38 -1.87
CA GLY A 36 -3.59 -1.03 -1.74
C GLY A 36 -2.44 -0.06 -1.49
N GLY A 37 -2.56 1.19 -1.95
CA GLY A 37 -1.51 2.19 -1.81
C GLY A 37 -0.32 1.93 -2.75
N PRO A 38 0.88 2.44 -2.45
CA PRO A 38 1.97 2.54 -3.43
C PRO A 38 2.64 1.21 -3.84
N GLY A 39 2.31 0.09 -3.20
CA GLY A 39 2.88 -1.23 -3.55
C GLY A 39 4.41 -1.35 -3.37
N THR A 40 5.01 -0.57 -2.48
CA THR A 40 6.46 -0.55 -2.24
C THR A 40 6.87 -1.31 -0.98
N ALA A 41 8.05 -1.92 -1.00
CA ALA A 41 8.64 -2.60 0.16
C ALA A 41 10.13 -2.24 0.34
N MET A 42 10.67 -2.48 1.53
CA MET A 42 12.09 -2.33 1.85
C MET A 42 12.61 -3.59 2.54
N ILE A 43 13.83 -4.00 2.21
CA ILE A 43 14.46 -5.19 2.79
C ILE A 43 15.31 -4.78 3.99
N PHE A 44 15.01 -5.38 5.14
CA PHE A 44 15.84 -5.34 6.33
C PHE A 44 16.53 -6.69 6.53
N GLN A 45 17.82 -6.66 6.85
CA GLN A 45 18.63 -7.84 7.14
C GLN A 45 18.95 -7.93 8.63
N TRP A 46 18.76 -9.11 9.21
CA TRP A 46 19.09 -9.38 10.60
C TRP A 46 20.60 -9.59 10.76
N ASP A 47 21.21 -8.79 11.63
CA ASP A 47 22.56 -8.99 12.12
C ASP A 47 22.50 -9.72 13.48
N ALA A 48 22.82 -11.01 13.46
CA ALA A 48 22.81 -11.85 14.64
C ALA A 48 23.89 -11.48 15.66
N GLY A 49 25.03 -10.96 15.22
CA GLY A 49 26.14 -10.56 16.09
C GLY A 49 25.80 -9.30 16.89
N ALA A 50 25.22 -8.30 16.21
CA ALA A 50 24.77 -7.06 16.83
C ALA A 50 23.34 -7.12 17.40
N LYS A 51 22.62 -8.23 17.18
CA LYS A 51 21.22 -8.44 17.58
C LYS A 51 20.29 -7.31 17.14
N LYS A 52 20.42 -6.87 15.89
CA LYS A 52 19.62 -5.78 15.32
C LYS A 52 19.29 -6.03 13.86
N TRP A 53 18.23 -5.35 13.38
CA TRP A 53 17.93 -5.24 11.96
C TRP A 53 18.69 -4.05 11.37
N ASN A 54 19.24 -4.23 10.17
CA ASN A 54 19.82 -3.16 9.37
C ASN A 54 19.08 -3.06 8.04
N GLN A 55 18.87 -1.84 7.53
CA GLN A 55 18.39 -1.65 6.17
C GLN A 55 19.40 -2.23 5.17
N SER A 56 18.90 -2.96 4.17
CA SER A 56 19.73 -3.64 3.16
C SER A 56 19.36 -3.27 1.72
N SER A 57 18.27 -2.54 1.51
CA SER A 57 17.85 -2.01 0.21
C SER A 57 17.24 -0.62 0.34
N ASP A 58 17.14 0.08 -0.78
CA ASP A 58 16.18 1.17 -0.94
C ASP A 58 14.74 0.62 -1.07
N TRP A 59 13.77 1.50 -1.29
CA TRP A 59 12.41 1.10 -1.62
C TRP A 59 12.37 0.38 -2.98
N ILE A 60 11.61 -0.71 -3.01
CA ILE A 60 11.40 -1.56 -4.17
C ILE A 60 9.91 -1.47 -4.52
N SER A 61 9.59 -1.09 -5.74
CA SER A 61 8.21 -1.06 -6.24
C SER A 61 7.83 -2.38 -6.89
N ALA A 62 6.58 -2.79 -6.70
CA ALA A 62 5.98 -3.87 -7.48
C ALA A 62 5.73 -3.43 -8.93
N ASP A 63 5.64 -4.41 -9.84
CA ASP A 63 5.35 -4.17 -11.25
C ASP A 63 3.84 -4.08 -11.47
N ALA A 64 3.30 -2.86 -11.46
CA ALA A 64 1.88 -2.58 -11.62
C ALA A 64 1.35 -3.03 -13.01
N ASP A 65 2.17 -2.96 -14.06
CA ASP A 65 1.76 -3.37 -15.41
C ASP A 65 1.43 -4.88 -15.48
N VAL A 66 2.03 -5.67 -14.58
CA VAL A 66 1.75 -7.09 -14.43
C VAL A 66 0.61 -7.34 -13.44
N ILE A 67 0.57 -6.61 -12.33
CA ILE A 67 -0.31 -6.92 -11.20
C ILE A 67 -1.71 -6.31 -11.37
N ASP A 68 -1.84 -5.09 -11.88
CA ASP A 68 -3.12 -4.38 -11.99
C ASP A 68 -4.15 -5.13 -12.86
N PRO A 69 -3.77 -5.75 -14.01
CA PRO A 69 -4.71 -6.56 -14.78
C PRO A 69 -5.25 -7.76 -13.98
N LEU A 70 -4.41 -8.38 -13.14
CA LEU A 70 -4.81 -9.51 -12.30
C LEU A 70 -5.76 -9.06 -11.18
N ILE A 71 -5.50 -7.90 -10.56
CA ILE A 71 -6.39 -7.30 -9.57
C ILE A 71 -7.77 -7.03 -10.19
N ALA A 72 -7.81 -6.43 -11.39
CA ALA A 72 -9.05 -6.13 -12.08
C ALA A 72 -9.85 -7.40 -12.43
N GLU A 73 -9.18 -8.43 -12.97
CA GLU A 73 -9.81 -9.71 -13.31
C GLU A 73 -10.40 -10.40 -12.08
N ASP A 74 -9.60 -10.58 -11.02
CA ASP A 74 -10.02 -11.32 -9.82
C ASP A 74 -11.10 -10.56 -9.02
N SER A 75 -10.99 -9.24 -8.94
CA SER A 75 -12.00 -8.42 -8.24
C SER A 75 -13.35 -8.42 -8.97
N ALA A 76 -13.36 -8.34 -10.30
CA ALA A 76 -14.58 -8.45 -11.11
C ALA A 76 -15.21 -9.84 -11.02
N ALA A 77 -14.40 -10.91 -11.08
CA ALA A 77 -14.86 -12.28 -10.92
C ALA A 77 -15.52 -12.50 -9.54
N PHE A 78 -14.87 -12.02 -8.46
CA PHE A 78 -15.42 -12.09 -7.11
C PHE A 78 -16.74 -11.31 -6.99
N ALA A 79 -16.83 -10.11 -7.57
CA ALA A 79 -18.06 -9.32 -7.55
C ALA A 79 -19.21 -10.05 -8.26
N ALA A 80 -18.95 -10.65 -9.42
CA ALA A 80 -19.93 -11.42 -10.17
C ALA A 80 -20.41 -12.66 -9.40
N GLU A 81 -19.50 -13.45 -8.82
CA GLU A 81 -19.85 -14.64 -8.03
C GLU A 81 -20.73 -14.29 -6.83
N ASN A 82 -20.48 -13.15 -6.20
CA ASN A 82 -21.14 -12.74 -4.97
C ASN A 82 -22.29 -11.74 -5.16
N ASN A 83 -22.67 -11.44 -6.41
CA ASN A 83 -23.72 -10.46 -6.75
C ASN A 83 -23.47 -9.07 -6.12
N ILE A 84 -22.22 -8.62 -6.14
CA ILE A 84 -21.80 -7.31 -5.63
C ILE A 84 -21.80 -6.32 -6.79
N ALA A 85 -22.48 -5.18 -6.61
CA ALA A 85 -22.40 -4.07 -7.55
C ALA A 85 -21.11 -3.27 -7.33
N GLU A 86 -20.39 -2.97 -8.41
CA GLU A 86 -19.23 -2.08 -8.38
C GLU A 86 -19.63 -0.67 -7.93
N ARG A 87 -18.70 0.01 -7.26
CA ARG A 87 -18.94 1.29 -6.58
C ARG A 87 -18.04 2.43 -7.04
N CYS A 88 -16.81 2.10 -7.43
CA CYS A 88 -15.74 3.06 -7.64
C CYS A 88 -15.42 3.08 -9.12
N ASN A 89 -15.93 4.10 -9.82
CA ASN A 89 -15.80 4.27 -11.27
C ASN A 89 -15.23 5.66 -11.58
#